data_AF-A0A1M6UH07-F1
#
_entry.id   AF-A0A1M6UH07-F1
#
_cell.length_a   1.000
_cell.length_b   1.000
_cell.length_c   1.000
_cell.angle_alpha   90.00
_cell.angle_beta   90.00
_cell.angle_gamma   90.00
#
_symmetry.space_group_name_H-M   'P 1'
#
loop_
_entity.id
_entity.type
_entity.pdbx_description
1 polymer ?
#
loop_
_entity_poly.entity_id
_entity_poly.type
_entity_poly.pdbx_seq_one_letter_code
_entity_poly.pdbx_strand_id
1 'polypeptide(L)'
;MIEDLNIGKKIREIIAEKGISQAQLGRMLEKPPTYVTRLLNKETIDTETLCGICEHLKYNLFADFSKSELLDPVYQLCINLKGEDDDIWAGGCVLRHPHIGNRIIDILKKNKVTQAELGDFLGVSHQEVSRLLKNDSIDTGKLVLISNFLKYDFFSCYYWLETCSEMIAGETIDNILVKYVDELSIEDTVTAVLMDYDVMAKYGKNIKNMVNLINSLWKENQELKSIKKP
;
A
#
# COMPACT_ATOMS: atom_id res chain seq x y z
N MET A 1 3.53 14.05 6.29
CA MET A 1 3.88 13.69 7.67
C MET A 1 2.86 12.70 8.18
N ILE A 2 3.21 11.43 8.45
CA ILE A 2 2.30 10.45 9.05
C ILE A 2 1.98 10.93 10.46
N GLU A 3 0.71 11.21 10.72
CA GLU A 3 0.19 11.82 11.96
C GLU A 3 -0.68 10.79 12.69
N ASP A 4 -0.58 10.76 14.03
CA ASP A 4 -1.38 9.95 14.96
C ASP A 4 -1.54 8.46 14.61
N LEU A 5 -0.54 7.66 14.97
CA LEU A 5 -0.62 6.21 14.90
C LEU A 5 -1.17 5.63 16.22
N ASN A 6 -2.39 5.10 16.20
CA ASN A 6 -2.88 4.23 17.27
C ASN A 6 -3.36 2.89 16.69
N ILE A 7 -2.42 1.95 16.56
CA ILE A 7 -2.67 0.63 15.96
C ILE A 7 -3.76 -0.12 16.71
N GLY A 8 -3.72 -0.13 18.05
CA GLY A 8 -4.70 -0.84 18.88
C GLY A 8 -6.12 -0.32 18.71
N LYS A 9 -6.28 1.01 18.60
CA LYS A 9 -7.56 1.65 18.30
C LYS A 9 -8.05 1.26 16.90
N LYS A 10 -7.21 1.32 15.88
CA LYS A 10 -7.61 0.97 14.51
C LYS A 10 -7.99 -0.51 14.37
N ILE A 11 -7.24 -1.42 15.00
CA ILE A 11 -7.63 -2.85 15.05
C ILE A 11 -9.02 -2.99 15.68
N ARG A 12 -9.31 -2.25 16.76
CA ARG A 12 -10.61 -2.28 17.44
C ARG A 12 -11.76 -1.82 16.53
N GLU A 13 -11.53 -0.79 15.72
CA GLU A 13 -12.49 -0.32 14.73
C GLU A 13 -12.78 -1.41 13.69
N ILE A 14 -11.73 -1.98 13.09
CA ILE A 14 -11.88 -3.02 12.05
C ILE A 14 -12.56 -4.30 12.56
N ILE A 15 -12.22 -4.78 13.77
CA ILE A 15 -12.92 -5.95 14.32
C ILE A 15 -14.39 -5.65 14.64
N ALA A 16 -14.73 -4.42 15.05
CA ALA A 16 -16.11 -4.03 15.28
C ALA A 16 -16.89 -3.97 13.96
N GLU A 17 -16.30 -3.39 12.90
CA GLU A 17 -16.88 -3.35 11.55
C GLU A 17 -17.13 -4.75 10.98
N LYS A 18 -16.21 -5.70 11.22
CA LYS A 18 -16.34 -7.10 10.80
C LYS A 18 -17.21 -7.96 11.72
N GLY A 19 -17.77 -7.41 12.79
CA GLY A 19 -18.55 -8.17 13.79
C GLY A 19 -17.74 -9.21 14.56
N ILE A 20 -16.41 -9.04 14.63
CA ILE A 20 -15.48 -9.93 15.33
C ILE A 20 -15.31 -9.44 16.78
N SER A 21 -15.64 -10.28 17.75
CA SER A 21 -15.37 -10.01 19.17
C SER A 21 -13.88 -10.16 19.50
N GLN A 22 -13.42 -9.49 20.57
CA GLN A 22 -12.04 -9.65 21.06
C GLN A 22 -11.68 -11.11 21.40
N ALA A 23 -12.66 -11.89 21.87
CA ALA A 23 -12.47 -13.31 22.13
C ALA A 23 -12.30 -14.13 20.84
N GLN A 24 -13.04 -13.78 19.77
CA GLN A 24 -12.82 -14.37 18.44
C GLN A 24 -11.45 -14.00 17.90
N LEU A 25 -11.04 -12.73 17.99
CA LEU A 25 -9.70 -12.30 17.60
C LEU A 25 -8.61 -13.07 18.37
N GLY A 26 -8.77 -13.28 19.69
CA GLY A 26 -7.84 -14.07 20.48
C GLY A 26 -7.73 -15.53 20.03
N ARG A 27 -8.86 -16.15 19.68
CA ARG A 27 -8.89 -17.50 19.10
C ARG A 27 -8.19 -17.54 17.74
N MET A 28 -8.43 -16.55 16.87
CA MET A 28 -7.81 -16.47 15.55
C MET A 28 -6.28 -16.34 15.66
N LEU A 29 -5.79 -15.53 16.60
CA LEU A 29 -4.36 -15.33 16.86
C LEU A 29 -3.72 -16.46 17.69
N GLU A 30 -4.49 -17.43 18.16
CA GLU A 30 -4.06 -18.46 19.13
C GLU A 30 -3.44 -17.84 20.40
N LYS A 31 -3.99 -16.73 20.88
CA LYS A 31 -3.50 -16.00 22.06
C LYS A 31 -4.55 -15.91 23.19
N PRO A 32 -4.11 -15.86 24.45
CA PRO A 32 -5.00 -15.62 25.58
C PRO A 32 -5.75 -14.28 25.47
N PRO A 33 -6.96 -14.16 26.03
CA PRO A 33 -7.72 -12.90 26.02
C PRO A 33 -6.95 -11.70 26.58
N THR A 34 -6.12 -11.90 27.60
CA THR A 34 -5.28 -10.86 28.21
C THR A 34 -4.25 -10.28 27.24
N TYR A 35 -3.75 -11.09 26.30
CA TYR A 35 -2.86 -10.62 25.24
C TYR A 35 -3.62 -9.68 24.30
N VAL A 36 -4.82 -10.06 23.86
CA VAL A 36 -5.64 -9.24 22.96
C VAL A 36 -6.00 -7.91 23.61
N THR A 37 -6.42 -7.91 24.87
CA THR A 37 -6.71 -6.67 25.60
C THR A 37 -5.50 -5.74 25.64
N ARG A 38 -4.30 -6.28 25.89
CA ARG A 38 -3.06 -5.49 25.86
C ARG A 38 -2.74 -4.98 24.47
N LEU A 39 -2.85 -5.84 23.45
CA LEU A 39 -2.62 -5.51 22.04
C LEU A 39 -3.51 -4.33 21.61
N LEU A 40 -4.80 -4.39 21.90
CA LEU A 40 -5.77 -3.35 21.51
C LEU A 40 -5.61 -2.02 22.27
N ASN A 41 -4.76 -1.97 23.29
CA ASN A 41 -4.44 -0.75 24.03
C ASN A 41 -3.05 -0.19 23.65
N LYS A 42 -2.32 -0.84 22.75
CA LYS A 42 -1.02 -0.34 22.29
C LYS A 42 -1.20 0.68 21.18
N GLU A 43 -0.45 1.77 21.26
CA GLU A 43 -0.33 2.75 20.17
C GLU A 43 0.50 2.18 19.02
N THR A 44 1.55 1.43 19.34
CA THR A 44 2.49 0.84 18.37
C THR A 44 2.64 -0.66 18.60
N ILE A 45 2.93 -1.41 17.54
CA ILE A 45 3.26 -2.84 17.60
C ILE A 45 4.34 -3.17 16.60
N ASP A 46 4.94 -4.35 16.72
CA ASP A 46 5.88 -4.82 15.70
C ASP A 46 5.15 -5.12 14.37
N THR A 47 5.76 -4.75 13.25
CA THR A 47 5.18 -4.96 11.91
C THR A 47 4.91 -6.42 11.60
N GLU A 48 5.71 -7.37 12.11
CA GLU A 48 5.45 -8.81 11.94
C GLU A 48 4.15 -9.22 12.65
N THR A 49 3.94 -8.70 13.86
CA THR A 49 2.70 -8.92 14.61
C THR A 49 1.51 -8.31 13.87
N LEU A 50 1.67 -7.11 13.31
CA LEU A 50 0.63 -6.46 12.52
C LEU A 50 0.30 -7.25 11.25
N CYS A 51 1.30 -7.80 10.55
CA CYS A 51 1.11 -8.70 9.41
C CYS A 51 0.22 -9.88 9.77
N GLY A 52 0.53 -10.60 10.85
CA GLY A 52 -0.29 -11.74 11.29
C GLY A 52 -1.74 -11.33 11.61
N ILE A 53 -1.95 -10.18 12.24
CA ILE A 53 -3.30 -9.65 12.47
C ILE A 53 -4.02 -9.38 11.15
N CYS A 54 -3.35 -8.76 10.18
CA CYS A 54 -3.92 -8.49 8.86
C CYS A 54 -4.35 -9.79 8.14
N GLU A 55 -3.53 -10.84 8.21
CA GLU A 55 -3.83 -12.15 7.62
C GLU A 55 -5.08 -12.78 8.21
N HIS A 56 -5.23 -12.73 9.53
CA HIS A 56 -6.41 -13.27 10.22
C HIS A 56 -7.66 -12.43 9.96
N LEU A 57 -7.53 -11.10 9.91
CA LEU A 57 -8.65 -10.21 9.64
C LEU A 57 -9.02 -10.14 8.15
N LYS A 58 -8.19 -10.70 7.26
CA LYS A 58 -8.28 -10.54 5.81
C LYS A 58 -8.48 -9.07 5.45
N TYR A 59 -7.61 -8.24 6.01
CA TYR A 59 -7.67 -6.78 5.89
C TYR A 59 -6.29 -6.17 6.11
N ASN A 60 -5.85 -5.30 5.22
CA ASN A 60 -4.51 -4.75 5.26
C ASN A 60 -4.46 -3.40 6.00
N LEU A 61 -4.25 -3.45 7.31
CA LEU A 61 -4.15 -2.27 8.16
C LEU A 61 -3.01 -1.33 7.76
N PHE A 62 -1.97 -1.80 7.05
CA PHE A 62 -0.89 -0.91 6.60
C PHE A 62 -1.34 0.09 5.55
N ALA A 63 -2.35 -0.27 4.74
CA ALA A 63 -2.92 0.64 3.75
C ALA A 63 -3.57 1.87 4.42
N ASP A 64 -4.22 1.69 5.58
CA ASP A 64 -4.87 2.77 6.31
C ASP A 64 -3.90 3.82 6.87
N PHE A 65 -2.65 3.42 7.14
CA PHE A 65 -1.61 4.30 7.68
C PHE A 65 -0.72 4.91 6.60
N SER A 66 -0.87 4.41 5.38
CA SER A 66 -0.17 4.91 4.22
C SER A 66 -0.74 6.25 3.77
N LYS A 67 0.11 7.08 3.18
CA LYS A 67 -0.24 8.34 2.52
C LYS A 67 -0.13 8.25 1.00
N SER A 68 0.12 7.07 0.46
CA SER A 68 0.20 6.91 -0.99
C SER A 68 -1.14 7.25 -1.63
N GLU A 69 -1.24 8.41 -2.29
CA GLU A 69 -2.42 8.88 -3.04
C GLU A 69 -2.78 7.95 -4.23
N LEU A 70 -1.87 7.04 -4.60
CA LEU A 70 -2.13 5.98 -5.58
C LEU A 70 -3.20 4.97 -5.11
N LEU A 71 -3.57 5.01 -3.83
CA LEU A 71 -4.57 4.16 -3.22
C LEU A 71 -6.02 4.63 -3.43
N ASP A 72 -6.36 5.79 -3.98
CA ASP A 72 -7.78 6.17 -4.04
C ASP A 72 -8.47 5.63 -5.33
N PRO A 73 -7.96 5.95 -6.54
CA PRO A 73 -8.66 5.60 -7.78
C PRO A 73 -8.61 4.12 -8.15
N VAL A 74 -7.42 3.52 -8.04
CA VAL A 74 -7.16 2.14 -8.47
C VAL A 74 -7.74 1.14 -7.46
N TYR A 75 -7.68 1.47 -6.17
CA TYR A 75 -8.27 0.70 -5.08
C TYR A 75 -9.79 0.64 -5.19
N GLN A 76 -10.44 1.78 -5.43
CA GLN A 76 -11.89 1.84 -5.60
C GLN A 76 -12.32 1.08 -6.86
N LEU A 77 -11.52 1.13 -7.92
CA LEU A 77 -11.73 0.34 -9.14
C LEU A 77 -11.60 -1.18 -8.87
N CYS A 78 -10.57 -1.62 -8.15
CA CYS A 78 -10.38 -3.03 -7.78
C CYS A 78 -11.52 -3.58 -6.91
N ILE A 79 -12.02 -2.78 -5.95
CA ILE A 79 -13.17 -3.14 -5.11
C ILE A 79 -14.46 -3.24 -5.94
N ASN A 80 -14.68 -2.30 -6.86
CA ASN A 80 -15.92 -2.25 -7.65
C ASN A 80 -16.02 -3.32 -8.75
N LEU A 81 -14.91 -3.96 -9.13
CA LEU A 81 -14.86 -4.88 -10.28
C LEU A 81 -15.01 -6.38 -9.91
N LYS A 82 -14.82 -6.84 -8.66
CA LYS A 82 -14.92 -8.29 -8.32
C LYS A 82 -16.01 -8.67 -7.32
N GLY A 83 -16.62 -9.83 -7.59
CA GLY A 83 -17.52 -10.56 -6.69
C GLY A 83 -16.77 -11.31 -5.58
N GLU A 84 -17.54 -11.77 -4.60
CA GLU A 84 -17.16 -12.10 -3.20
C GLU A 84 -16.13 -13.24 -2.98
N ASP A 85 -15.55 -13.85 -4.01
CA ASP A 85 -14.92 -15.19 -3.92
C ASP A 85 -13.40 -15.29 -4.15
N ASP A 86 -12.67 -14.20 -4.45
CA ASP A 86 -11.21 -14.26 -4.64
C ASP A 86 -10.44 -13.72 -3.42
N ASP A 87 -9.29 -14.33 -3.10
CA ASP A 87 -8.35 -14.13 -1.97
C ASP A 87 -7.83 -12.69 -1.74
N ILE A 88 -8.42 -11.71 -2.40
CA ILE A 88 -8.21 -10.29 -2.23
C ILE A 88 -8.88 -9.87 -0.91
N TRP A 89 -8.04 -9.52 0.07
CA TRP A 89 -8.50 -9.02 1.36
C TRP A 89 -9.39 -7.79 1.15
N ALA A 90 -10.42 -7.64 1.99
CA ALA A 90 -11.39 -6.55 1.89
C ALA A 90 -10.64 -5.22 1.72
N GLY A 91 -10.65 -4.67 0.49
CA GLY A 91 -9.83 -3.53 0.10
C GLY A 91 -9.01 -3.66 -1.20
N GLY A 92 -8.89 -4.79 -1.89
CA GLY A 92 -8.09 -4.78 -3.14
C GLY A 92 -6.56 -4.74 -2.94
N CYS A 93 -6.07 -4.80 -1.70
CA CYS A 93 -4.65 -4.72 -1.35
C CYS A 93 -4.13 -6.05 -0.79
N VAL A 94 -3.16 -6.65 -1.47
CA VAL A 94 -2.49 -7.89 -1.02
C VAL A 94 -1.39 -7.52 -0.03
N LEU A 95 -1.34 -8.18 1.14
CA LEU A 95 -0.28 -7.97 2.12
C LEU A 95 1.06 -8.54 1.65
N ARG A 96 2.11 -7.77 1.92
CA ARG A 96 3.49 -8.17 1.70
C ARG A 96 4.22 -8.33 3.02
N HIS A 97 5.29 -9.12 2.97
CA HIS A 97 6.25 -9.31 4.05
C HIS A 97 7.62 -8.79 3.61
N PRO A 98 7.81 -7.46 3.48
CA PRO A 98 9.09 -6.91 3.10
C PRO A 98 10.11 -7.10 4.22
N HIS A 99 11.37 -7.34 3.88
CA HIS A 99 12.47 -7.11 4.83
C HIS A 99 12.63 -5.60 5.01
N ILE A 100 12.03 -5.04 6.05
CA ILE A 100 11.91 -3.59 6.19
C ILE A 100 13.26 -2.89 6.38
N GLY A 101 14.19 -3.53 7.11
CA GLY A 101 15.55 -3.03 7.27
C GLY A 101 16.28 -2.81 5.95
N ASN A 102 16.20 -3.75 5.01
CA ASN A 102 16.78 -3.60 3.67
C ASN A 102 16.12 -2.45 2.89
N ARG A 103 14.80 -2.31 2.98
CA ARG A 103 14.09 -1.18 2.35
C ARG A 103 14.55 0.17 2.90
N ILE A 104 14.73 0.28 4.22
CA ILE A 104 15.24 1.50 4.85
C ILE A 104 16.68 1.78 4.37
N ILE A 105 17.55 0.75 4.26
CA ILE A 105 18.91 0.89 3.72
C ILE A 105 18.89 1.48 2.30
N ASP A 106 18.00 0.98 1.43
CA ASP A 106 17.92 1.45 0.05
C ASP A 106 17.52 2.94 -0.03
N ILE A 107 16.55 3.35 0.80
CA ILE A 107 16.11 4.75 0.87
C ILE A 107 17.18 5.65 1.51
N LEU A 108 17.90 5.18 2.54
CA LEU A 108 19.05 5.90 3.10
C LEU A 108 20.10 6.21 2.02
N LYS A 109 20.47 5.19 1.22
CA LYS A 109 21.41 5.35 0.10
C LYS A 109 20.88 6.32 -0.94
N LYS A 110 19.61 6.19 -1.33
CA LYS A 110 18.95 7.09 -2.31
C LYS A 110 18.97 8.54 -1.86
N ASN A 111 18.71 8.78 -0.56
CA ASN A 111 18.68 10.11 0.03
C ASN A 111 20.08 10.61 0.46
N LYS A 112 21.13 9.80 0.28
CA LYS A 112 22.50 10.07 0.74
C LYS A 112 22.60 10.35 2.24
N VAL A 113 21.75 9.67 3.02
CA VAL A 113 21.72 9.75 4.49
C VAL A 113 22.47 8.55 5.07
N THR A 114 23.32 8.81 6.06
CA THR A 114 24.12 7.80 6.76
C THR A 114 23.37 7.16 7.92
N GLN A 115 23.83 5.98 8.37
CA GLN A 115 23.29 5.35 9.58
C GLN A 115 23.57 6.17 10.84
N ALA A 116 24.64 6.97 10.85
CA ALA A 116 24.95 7.87 11.96
C ALA A 116 23.90 8.97 12.06
N GLU A 117 23.56 9.64 10.95
CA GLU A 117 22.51 10.66 10.93
C GLU A 117 21.14 10.10 11.32
N LEU A 118 20.82 8.87 10.90
CA LEU A 118 19.61 8.18 11.35
C LEU A 118 19.65 7.88 12.87
N GLY A 119 20.80 7.47 13.40
CA GLY A 119 20.99 7.21 14.82
C GLY A 119 20.84 8.47 15.66
N ASP A 120 21.44 9.58 15.22
CA ASP A 120 21.33 10.90 15.84
C ASP A 120 19.86 11.36 15.85
N PHE A 121 19.14 11.18 14.74
CA PHE A 121 17.71 11.52 14.66
C PHE A 121 16.85 10.69 15.62
N LEU A 122 17.12 9.38 15.71
CA LEU A 122 16.36 8.47 16.57
C LEU A 122 16.80 8.53 18.05
N GLY A 123 17.91 9.21 18.36
CA GLY A 123 18.49 9.24 19.70
C GLY A 123 19.05 7.89 20.15
N VAL A 124 19.56 7.08 19.22
CA VAL A 124 20.07 5.72 19.47
C VAL A 124 21.48 5.55 18.92
N SER A 125 22.21 4.56 19.43
CA SER A 125 23.59 4.31 19.00
C SER A 125 23.67 3.74 17.58
N HIS A 126 24.82 3.91 16.91
CA HIS A 126 25.07 3.33 15.59
C HIS A 126 24.91 1.79 15.59
N GLN A 127 25.30 1.10 16.68
CA GLN A 127 25.10 -0.35 16.79
C GLN A 127 23.62 -0.72 16.83
N GLU A 128 22.77 0.09 17.46
CA GLU A 128 21.32 -0.14 17.50
C GLU A 128 20.68 0.10 16.14
N VAL A 129 21.10 1.15 15.41
CA VAL A 129 20.69 1.36 14.02
C VAL A 129 21.09 0.17 13.15
N SER A 130 22.35 -0.29 13.26
CA SER A 130 22.83 -1.42 12.47
C SER A 130 22.06 -2.71 12.76
N ARG A 131 21.65 -2.95 14.02
CA ARG A 131 20.79 -4.08 14.38
C ARG A 131 19.38 -3.91 13.83
N LEU A 132 18.78 -2.73 13.97
CA LEU A 132 17.45 -2.41 13.44
C LEU A 132 17.37 -2.67 11.93
N LEU A 133 18.38 -2.25 11.18
CA LEU A 133 18.41 -2.41 9.72
C LEU A 133 18.66 -3.85 9.25
N LYS A 134 19.09 -4.75 10.14
CA LYS A 134 19.23 -6.20 9.85
C LYS A 134 17.96 -6.99 10.09
N ASN A 135 16.95 -6.40 10.75
CA ASN A 135 15.71 -7.09 11.06
C ASN A 135 14.72 -6.97 9.90
N ASP A 136 13.93 -8.04 9.72
CA ASP A 136 12.82 -8.09 8.76
C ASP A 136 11.65 -7.22 9.19
N SER A 137 11.50 -7.01 10.50
CA SER A 137 10.43 -6.25 11.12
C SER A 137 10.94 -5.09 11.98
N ILE A 138 10.02 -4.19 12.33
CA ILE A 138 10.29 -3.03 13.17
C ILE A 138 9.01 -2.62 13.92
N ASP A 139 9.16 -1.95 15.06
CA ASP A 139 8.02 -1.30 15.72
C ASP A 139 7.43 -0.20 14.83
N THR A 140 6.10 -0.17 14.70
CA THR A 140 5.39 0.77 13.82
C THR A 140 5.57 2.22 14.23
N GLY A 141 5.81 2.53 15.51
CA GLY A 141 6.15 3.88 15.97
C GLY A 141 7.51 4.33 15.44
N LYS A 142 8.51 3.44 15.52
CA LYS A 142 9.82 3.70 14.88
C LYS A 142 9.68 3.84 13.37
N LEU A 143 8.83 3.03 12.74
CA LEU A 143 8.58 3.13 11.30
C LEU A 143 8.03 4.51 10.91
N VAL A 144 7.09 5.06 11.68
CA VAL A 144 6.58 6.44 11.48
C VAL A 144 7.70 7.47 11.58
N LEU A 145 8.55 7.38 12.61
CA LEU A 145 9.67 8.31 12.80
C LEU A 145 10.63 8.28 11.61
N ILE A 146 11.02 7.07 11.18
CA ILE A 146 11.93 6.87 10.04
C ILE A 146 11.28 7.35 8.74
N SER A 147 9.99 7.04 8.53
CA SER A 147 9.22 7.50 7.38
C SER A 147 9.20 9.02 7.27
N ASN A 148 8.93 9.71 8.39
CA ASN A 148 8.88 11.16 8.43
C ASN A 148 10.27 11.78 8.21
N PHE A 149 11.32 11.21 8.80
CA PHE A 149 12.70 11.66 8.61
C PHE A 149 13.17 11.53 7.16
N LEU A 150 12.95 10.36 6.55
CA LEU A 150 13.37 10.07 5.18
C LEU A 150 12.39 10.58 4.13
N LYS A 151 11.27 11.20 4.55
CA LYS A 151 10.16 11.65 3.68
C LYS A 151 9.71 10.55 2.71
N TYR A 152 9.62 9.32 3.23
CA TYR A 152 9.26 8.13 2.48
C TYR A 152 8.24 7.30 3.24
N ASP A 153 7.19 6.87 2.55
CA ASP A 153 6.15 6.05 3.15
C ASP A 153 6.55 4.57 3.16
N PHE A 154 7.01 4.09 4.31
CA PHE A 154 7.40 2.68 4.45
C PHE A 154 6.21 1.75 4.71
N PHE A 155 5.03 2.28 5.08
CA PHE A 155 3.82 1.47 5.21
C PHE A 155 3.38 0.97 3.83
N SER A 156 3.63 1.75 2.77
CA SER A 156 3.45 1.34 1.38
C SER A 156 4.21 0.07 0.97
N CYS A 157 5.26 -0.31 1.70
CA CYS A 157 6.02 -1.52 1.41
C CYS A 157 5.30 -2.81 1.81
N TYR A 158 4.30 -2.72 2.70
CA TYR A 158 3.55 -3.86 3.24
C TYR A 158 2.31 -4.20 2.42
N TYR A 159 2.08 -3.51 1.31
CA TYR A 159 0.99 -3.88 0.44
C TYR A 159 1.37 -3.72 -1.02
N TRP A 160 0.66 -4.47 -1.84
CA TRP A 160 0.66 -4.34 -3.27
C TRP A 160 -0.78 -4.10 -3.70
N LEU A 161 -0.98 -3.13 -4.59
CA LEU A 161 -2.20 -3.12 -5.39
C LEU A 161 -2.02 -4.24 -6.38
N GLU A 162 -2.74 -5.35 -6.21
CA GLU A 162 -2.84 -6.32 -7.28
C GLU A 162 -3.59 -5.61 -8.40
N THR A 163 -2.84 -4.92 -9.28
CA THR A 163 -3.38 -4.47 -10.55
C THR A 163 -3.96 -5.71 -11.14
N CYS A 164 -5.27 -5.69 -11.37
CA CYS A 164 -6.01 -6.80 -11.90
C CYS A 164 -5.56 -7.08 -13.35
N SER A 165 -4.31 -7.46 -13.60
CA SER A 165 -3.77 -7.68 -14.94
C SER A 165 -4.51 -8.83 -15.61
N GLU A 166 -5.07 -9.75 -14.82
CA GLU A 166 -5.93 -10.83 -15.28
C GLU A 166 -7.39 -10.38 -15.51
N MET A 167 -7.90 -9.36 -14.81
CA MET A 167 -9.25 -8.81 -15.10
C MET A 167 -9.24 -7.85 -16.29
N ILE A 168 -8.18 -7.06 -16.42
CA ILE A 168 -7.90 -6.21 -17.59
C ILE A 168 -7.74 -7.06 -18.85
N ALA A 169 -7.36 -8.35 -18.71
CA ALA A 169 -7.29 -9.30 -19.80
C ALA A 169 -8.65 -9.93 -20.16
N GLY A 170 -9.64 -9.87 -19.26
CA GLY A 170 -10.96 -10.50 -19.43
C GLY A 170 -12.08 -9.53 -19.81
N GLU A 171 -12.03 -8.30 -19.30
CA GLU A 171 -12.87 -7.19 -19.78
C GLU A 171 -12.01 -6.24 -20.61
N THR A 172 -12.47 -5.91 -21.82
CA THR A 172 -11.78 -4.94 -22.67
C THR A 172 -11.55 -3.67 -21.87
N ILE A 173 -10.29 -3.21 -21.80
CA ILE A 173 -9.90 -1.92 -21.21
C ILE A 173 -10.86 -0.78 -21.63
N ASP A 174 -11.40 -0.87 -22.86
CA ASP A 174 -12.41 0.03 -23.40
C ASP A 174 -13.67 0.16 -22.51
N ASN A 175 -14.15 -0.92 -21.88
CA ASN A 175 -15.33 -0.89 -21.00
C ASN A 175 -15.02 -0.26 -19.63
N ILE A 176 -13.80 -0.45 -19.12
CA ILE A 176 -13.33 0.15 -17.87
C ILE A 176 -13.09 1.65 -18.08
N LEU A 177 -12.49 2.05 -19.20
CA LEU A 177 -12.27 3.45 -19.55
C LEU A 177 -13.61 4.18 -19.76
N VAL A 178 -14.57 3.60 -20.48
CA VAL A 178 -15.88 4.26 -20.71
C VAL A 178 -16.67 4.52 -19.43
N LYS A 179 -16.49 3.72 -18.38
CA LYS A 179 -17.26 3.84 -17.13
C LYS A 179 -16.68 4.83 -16.12
N TYR A 180 -15.38 5.13 -16.19
CA TYR A 180 -14.67 5.93 -15.18
C TYR A 180 -13.97 7.19 -15.75
N VAL A 181 -14.14 7.48 -17.05
CA VAL A 181 -13.64 8.70 -17.72
C VAL A 181 -14.31 10.00 -17.22
N ASP A 182 -15.38 9.93 -16.43
CA ASP A 182 -16.05 11.13 -15.92
C ASP A 182 -15.43 11.71 -14.64
N GLU A 183 -14.57 10.99 -13.90
CA GLU A 183 -14.13 11.44 -12.56
C GLU A 183 -12.61 11.53 -12.32
N LEU A 184 -11.77 11.00 -13.21
CA LEU A 184 -10.31 11.06 -13.06
C LEU A 184 -9.59 11.48 -14.34
N SER A 185 -8.56 12.31 -14.18
CA SER A 185 -7.58 12.58 -15.22
C SER A 185 -6.94 11.25 -15.64
N ILE A 186 -7.16 10.83 -16.89
CA ILE A 186 -6.59 9.62 -17.51
C ILE A 186 -5.07 9.50 -17.25
N GLU A 187 -4.39 10.63 -17.08
CA GLU A 187 -2.95 10.75 -16.87
C GLU A 187 -2.48 10.15 -15.52
N ASP A 188 -3.29 10.26 -14.46
CA ASP A 188 -2.95 9.79 -13.12
C ASP A 188 -3.08 8.26 -13.01
N THR A 189 -4.15 7.70 -13.59
CA THR A 189 -4.40 6.26 -13.66
C THR A 189 -3.33 5.53 -14.49
N VAL A 190 -2.93 6.13 -15.62
CA VAL A 190 -1.89 5.56 -16.49
C VAL A 190 -0.52 5.63 -15.82
N THR A 191 -0.20 6.73 -15.13
CA THR A 191 1.06 6.87 -14.39
C THR A 191 1.18 5.86 -13.26
N ALA A 192 0.10 5.62 -12.51
CA ALA A 192 0.05 4.62 -11.43
C ALA A 192 0.34 3.20 -11.92
N VAL A 193 -0.19 2.82 -13.09
CA VAL A 193 0.02 1.49 -13.70
C VAL A 193 1.44 1.33 -14.27
N LEU A 194 2.06 2.41 -14.74
CA LEU A 194 3.37 2.39 -15.39
C LEU A 194 4.56 2.48 -14.42
N MET A 195 4.34 2.84 -13.15
CA MET A 195 5.41 3.01 -12.15
C MET A 195 5.93 1.70 -11.52
N ASP A 196 5.40 0.54 -11.92
CA ASP A 196 5.90 -0.74 -11.44
C ASP A 196 7.05 -1.30 -12.30
N TYR A 197 8.22 -1.45 -11.67
CA TYR A 197 9.45 -1.89 -12.31
C TYR A 197 9.37 -3.36 -12.79
N ASP A 198 8.59 -4.20 -12.12
CA ASP A 198 8.44 -5.63 -12.48
C ASP A 198 7.46 -5.83 -13.67
N VAL A 199 6.42 -5.00 -13.78
CA VAL A 199 5.51 -4.97 -14.95
C VAL A 199 6.23 -4.47 -16.20
N MET A 200 7.10 -3.45 -16.07
CA MET A 200 7.96 -2.97 -17.15
C MET A 200 8.94 -4.04 -17.64
N ALA A 201 9.53 -4.83 -16.74
CA ALA A 201 10.47 -5.89 -17.08
C ALA A 201 9.82 -7.06 -17.84
N LYS A 202 8.59 -7.43 -17.46
CA LYS A 202 7.88 -8.58 -18.05
C LYS A 202 7.07 -8.24 -19.30
N TYR A 203 6.53 -7.02 -19.40
CA TYR A 203 5.60 -6.62 -20.47
C TYR A 203 6.01 -5.34 -21.23
N GLY A 204 7.24 -4.84 -21.06
CA GLY A 204 7.69 -3.53 -21.58
C GLY A 204 7.44 -3.27 -23.07
N LYS A 205 7.42 -4.30 -23.92
CA LYS A 205 7.09 -4.14 -25.35
C LYS A 205 5.60 -3.88 -25.60
N ASN A 206 4.72 -4.51 -24.82
CA ASN A 206 3.27 -4.33 -24.89
C ASN A 206 2.86 -2.99 -24.28
N ILE A 207 3.53 -2.59 -23.20
CA ILE A 207 3.34 -1.29 -22.54
C ILE A 207 3.70 -0.14 -23.48
N LYS A 208 4.83 -0.23 -24.20
CA LYS A 208 5.21 0.79 -25.19
C LYS A 208 4.16 0.94 -26.29
N ASN A 209 3.57 -0.16 -26.74
CA ASN A 209 2.49 -0.14 -27.73
C ASN A 209 1.19 0.45 -27.15
N MET A 210 0.86 0.14 -25.90
CA MET A 210 -0.30 0.69 -25.20
C MET A 210 -0.16 2.20 -24.95
N VAL A 211 1.00 2.68 -24.50
CA VAL A 211 1.28 4.12 -24.34
C VAL A 211 1.16 4.85 -25.67
N ASN A 212 1.66 4.27 -26.76
CA ASN A 212 1.52 4.86 -28.10
C ASN A 212 0.06 4.92 -28.56
N LEU A 213 -0.73 3.88 -28.28
CA LEU A 213 -2.15 3.84 -28.62
C LEU A 213 -2.95 4.86 -27.80
N ILE A 214 -2.69 4.96 -26.49
CA ILE A 214 -3.33 5.95 -25.59
C ILE A 214 -2.99 7.37 -26.05
N ASN A 215 -1.73 7.66 -26.39
CA ASN A 215 -1.32 8.97 -26.90
C ASN A 215 -1.98 9.30 -28.25
N SER A 216 -2.16 8.31 -29.13
CA SER A 216 -2.88 8.46 -30.40
C SER A 216 -4.34 8.84 -30.17
N LEU A 217 -5.03 8.08 -29.30
CA LEU A 217 -6.45 8.29 -28.99
C LEU A 217 -6.67 9.62 -28.26
N TRP A 218 -5.76 10.01 -27.36
CA TRP A 218 -5.83 11.31 -26.69
C TRP A 218 -5.68 12.47 -27.68
N LYS A 219 -4.75 12.35 -28.64
CA LYS A 219 -4.54 13.36 -29.69
C LYS A 219 -5.77 13.49 -30.59
N GLU A 220 -6.35 12.38 -31.04
CA GLU A 220 -7.61 12.39 -31.81
C GLU A 220 -8.76 13.03 -31.02
N ASN A 221 -8.85 12.78 -29.72
CA ASN A 221 -9.90 13.34 -28.86
C ASN A 221 -9.73 14.87 -28.65
N GLN A 222 -8.49 15.37 -28.53
CA GLN A 222 -8.20 16.80 -28.51
C GLN A 222 -8.55 17.48 -29.85
N GLU A 223 -8.25 16.82 -30.97
CA GLU A 223 -8.61 17.28 -32.30
C GLU A 223 -10.13 17.35 -32.48
N LEU A 224 -10.88 16.32 -32.04
CA LEU A 224 -12.34 16.30 -32.06
C LEU A 224 -12.98 17.38 -31.16
N LYS A 225 -12.37 17.70 -30.01
CA LYS A 225 -12.79 18.80 -29.14
C LYS A 225 -12.50 20.17 -29.75
N SER A 226 -11.46 20.29 -30.57
CA SER A 226 -11.15 21.53 -31.30
C SER A 226 -12.08 21.78 -32.50
N ILE A 227 -12.65 20.72 -33.09
CA ILE A 227 -13.65 20.79 -34.17
C ILE A 227 -15.05 21.15 -33.64
N LYS A 228 -15.31 20.95 -32.34
CA LYS A 228 -16.61 21.23 -31.68
C LYS A 228 -16.66 22.55 -30.88
N LYS A 229 -15.69 23.46 -31.02
CA LYS A 229 -15.88 24.85 -30.59
C LYS A 229 -16.57 25.63 -31.72
N PRO A 230 -17.76 26.24 -31.48
CA PRO A 230 -18.38 27.14 -32.44
C PRO A 230 -17.52 28.37 -32.73
#